data_AF-A0A2V5N9Y9-F1
#
_entry.id   AF-A0A2V5N9Y9-F1
#
_cell.length_a   1.000
_cell.length_b   1.000
_cell.length_c   1.000
_cell.angle_alpha   90.00
_cell.angle_beta   90.00
_cell.angle_gamma   90.00
#
_symmetry.space_group_name_H-M   'P 1'
#
loop_
_entity.id
_entity.type
_entity.pdbx_description
1 polymer ?
#
loop_
_entity_poly.entity_id
_entity_poly.type
_entity_poly.pdbx_seq_one_letter_code
_entity_poly.pdbx_strand_id
1 'polypeptide(L)'
;MPEKGQPTASLKKIRAALPRFEIYEWRHASAVLITDFPDEWRDIRDVLSRFKLLKSQVCVGGGSKSKMAGWIDSELTDNKGWDEREFETAIRIDKEEIQSPTHKVDCFKNRVGLEIEWNNKDPFFDRDLNNFRLLFDLRALALGVIVTRSDDLQPLFKELARKKLKSKTAFGESTTHMGKLRPRLEGGAGGGCPVLAIGITASLFTEDISDDAARKLLARLEEARAKKKARKALSPQELDLLEAAKDDSEEE
;
A
#
# COMPACT_ATOMS: atom_id res chain seq x y z
N MET A 1 -5.65 -2.69 -34.71
CA MET A 1 -4.93 -2.76 -33.42
C MET A 1 -4.37 -1.37 -33.13
N PRO A 2 -4.46 -0.82 -31.91
CA PRO A 2 -3.77 0.42 -31.60
C PRO A 2 -2.28 0.26 -31.90
N GLU A 3 -1.64 1.30 -32.45
CA GLU A 3 -0.20 1.33 -32.66
C GLU A 3 0.53 0.93 -31.38
N LYS A 4 1.53 0.05 -31.49
CA LYS A 4 2.37 -0.35 -30.36
C LYS A 4 2.87 0.92 -29.64
N GLY A 5 2.40 1.13 -28.41
CA GLY A 5 2.87 2.20 -27.53
C GLY A 5 1.97 3.42 -27.41
N GLN A 6 0.89 3.58 -28.20
CA GLN A 6 -0.04 4.68 -27.95
C GLN A 6 -0.99 4.35 -26.79
N PRO A 7 -1.09 5.22 -25.76
CA PRO A 7 -2.00 4.98 -24.64
C PRO A 7 -3.46 5.03 -25.11
N THR A 8 -4.27 4.10 -24.60
CA THR A 8 -5.70 4.03 -24.86
C THR A 8 -6.42 5.31 -24.42
N ALA A 9 -7.61 5.57 -24.98
CA ALA A 9 -8.40 6.75 -24.60
C ALA A 9 -8.78 6.72 -23.10
N SER A 10 -9.10 5.55 -22.56
CA SER A 10 -9.36 5.35 -21.13
C SER A 10 -8.12 5.63 -20.28
N LEU A 11 -6.94 5.14 -20.68
CA LEU A 11 -5.70 5.42 -19.96
C LEU A 11 -5.34 6.90 -19.96
N LYS A 12 -5.55 7.60 -21.09
CA LYS A 12 -5.36 9.06 -21.16
C LYS A 12 -6.28 9.78 -20.15
N LYS A 13 -7.53 9.34 -19.98
CA LYS A 13 -8.46 9.91 -18.99
C LYS A 13 -7.98 9.69 -17.55
N ILE A 14 -7.52 8.48 -17.20
CA ILE A 14 -6.98 8.22 -15.85
C ILE A 14 -5.74 9.08 -15.58
N ARG A 15 -4.80 9.14 -16.54
CA ARG A 15 -3.59 9.98 -16.41
C ARG A 15 -3.92 11.47 -16.24
N ALA A 16 -4.90 11.98 -16.97
CA ALA A 16 -5.35 13.36 -16.83
C ALA A 16 -6.01 13.63 -15.46
N ALA A 17 -6.72 12.65 -14.90
CA ALA A 17 -7.37 12.76 -13.59
C ALA A 17 -6.40 12.62 -12.41
N LEU A 18 -5.28 11.91 -12.59
CA LEU A 18 -4.24 11.70 -11.58
C LEU A 18 -2.86 12.14 -12.12
N PRO A 19 -2.68 13.43 -12.46
CA PRO A 19 -1.49 13.91 -13.16
C PRO A 19 -0.20 13.85 -12.34
N ARG A 20 -0.34 13.74 -11.01
CA ARG A 20 0.76 13.59 -10.04
C ARG A 20 1.09 12.13 -9.73
N PHE A 21 0.47 11.18 -10.41
CA PHE A 21 0.73 9.75 -10.22
C PHE A 21 1.32 9.15 -11.50
N GLU A 22 2.17 8.15 -11.31
CA GLU A 22 2.63 7.31 -12.40
C GLU A 22 1.58 6.24 -12.70
N ILE A 23 0.98 6.25 -13.89
CA ILE A 23 -0.08 5.28 -14.25
C ILE A 23 0.43 4.28 -15.29
N TYR A 24 0.37 3.00 -14.92
CA TYR A 24 0.61 1.86 -15.80
C TYR A 24 -0.64 0.97 -15.85
N GLU A 25 -1.01 0.49 -17.04
CA GLU A 25 -2.12 -0.43 -17.20
C GLU A 25 -1.66 -1.76 -17.80
N TRP A 26 -2.33 -2.82 -17.38
CA TRP A 26 -2.21 -4.16 -17.94
C TRP A 26 -3.59 -4.65 -18.40
N ARG A 27 -3.67 -5.20 -19.62
CA ARG A 27 -4.90 -5.76 -20.23
C ARG A 27 -6.12 -4.83 -20.17
N HIS A 28 -5.94 -3.56 -20.53
CA HIS A 28 -7.03 -2.57 -20.65
C HIS A 28 -7.81 -2.32 -19.34
N ALA A 29 -7.18 -2.48 -18.18
CA ALA A 29 -7.80 -2.23 -16.88
C ALA A 29 -8.48 -0.86 -16.78
N SER A 30 -7.90 0.16 -17.42
CA SER A 30 -8.48 1.51 -17.43
C SER A 30 -9.86 1.57 -18.10
N ALA A 31 -10.08 0.77 -19.14
CA ALA A 31 -11.35 0.74 -19.88
C ALA A 31 -12.44 0.07 -19.06
N VAL A 32 -12.12 -1.07 -18.44
CA VAL A 32 -13.03 -1.80 -17.54
C VAL A 32 -13.41 -0.91 -16.35
N LEU A 33 -12.41 -0.31 -15.68
CA LEU A 33 -12.64 0.51 -14.49
C LEU A 33 -13.52 1.74 -14.78
N ILE A 34 -13.24 2.52 -15.84
CA ILE A 34 -14.00 3.76 -16.09
C ILE A 34 -15.41 3.47 -16.64
N THR A 35 -15.58 2.37 -17.38
CA THR A 35 -16.85 2.09 -18.08
C THR A 35 -17.82 1.31 -17.20
N ASP A 36 -17.35 0.21 -16.62
CA ASP A 36 -18.23 -0.74 -15.91
C ASP A 36 -18.24 -0.48 -14.39
N PHE A 37 -17.21 0.20 -13.87
CA PHE A 37 -17.03 0.51 -12.44
C PHE A 37 -16.80 2.02 -12.18
N PRO A 38 -17.64 2.91 -12.74
CA PRO A 38 -17.40 4.36 -12.70
C PRO A 38 -17.49 4.96 -11.28
N ASP A 39 -18.24 4.33 -10.36
CA ASP A 39 -18.36 4.79 -8.98
C ASP A 39 -17.12 4.39 -8.16
N GLU A 40 -16.59 3.17 -8.34
CA GLU A 40 -15.31 2.76 -7.77
C GLU A 40 -14.17 3.66 -8.25
N TRP A 41 -14.16 3.98 -9.55
CA TRP A 41 -13.21 4.94 -10.09
C TRP A 41 -13.35 6.33 -9.46
N ARG A 42 -14.58 6.81 -9.25
CA ARG A 42 -14.84 8.10 -8.60
C ARG A 42 -14.26 8.12 -7.18
N ASP A 43 -14.43 7.04 -6.43
CA ASP A 43 -13.91 6.89 -5.08
C ASP A 43 -12.37 6.90 -5.07
N ILE A 44 -11.74 6.04 -5.88
CA ILE A 44 -10.27 5.97 -6.00
C ILE A 44 -9.71 7.33 -6.38
N ARG A 45 -10.29 8.00 -7.38
CA ARG A 45 -9.85 9.32 -7.82
C ARG A 45 -9.98 10.36 -6.72
N ASP A 46 -11.11 10.41 -6.01
CA ASP A 46 -11.33 11.36 -4.91
C ASP A 46 -10.26 11.19 -3.81
N VAL A 47 -10.08 9.96 -3.32
CA VAL A 47 -9.11 9.65 -2.26
C VAL A 47 -7.69 10.01 -2.71
N LEU A 48 -7.27 9.54 -3.88
CA LEU A 48 -5.92 9.79 -4.38
C LEU A 48 -5.67 11.26 -4.75
N SER A 49 -6.70 12.03 -5.14
CA SER A 49 -6.55 13.45 -5.41
C SER A 49 -6.21 14.28 -4.15
N ARG A 50 -6.69 13.83 -2.98
CA ARG A 50 -6.45 14.44 -1.67
C ARG A 50 -5.19 13.92 -0.99
N PHE A 51 -4.67 12.77 -1.43
CA PHE A 51 -3.48 12.16 -0.85
C PHE A 51 -2.26 13.08 -0.89
N LYS A 52 -1.48 13.06 0.19
CA LYS A 52 -0.18 13.72 0.31
C LYS A 52 0.82 12.76 0.92
N LEU A 53 2.02 12.73 0.34
CA LEU A 53 3.15 12.00 0.90
C LEU A 53 3.86 12.91 1.92
N LEU A 54 3.47 12.82 3.20
CA LEU A 54 3.97 13.71 4.25
C LEU A 54 5.40 13.37 4.68
N LYS A 55 6.24 14.39 4.81
CA LYS A 55 7.61 14.27 5.31
C LYS A 55 7.64 13.64 6.70
N SER A 56 6.76 14.06 7.60
CA SER A 56 6.64 13.47 8.95
C SER A 56 6.46 11.96 8.93
N GLN A 57 5.70 11.42 7.96
CA GLN A 57 5.45 9.99 7.82
C GLN A 57 6.60 9.26 7.13
N VAL A 58 7.17 9.84 6.08
CA VAL A 58 8.34 9.27 5.36
C VAL A 58 9.56 9.16 6.28
N CYS A 59 9.79 10.17 7.12
CA CYS A 59 10.90 10.21 8.07
C CYS A 59 10.87 9.05 9.05
N VAL A 60 9.70 8.79 9.64
CA VAL A 60 9.48 7.70 10.60
C VAL A 60 9.64 6.33 9.95
N GLY A 61 9.28 6.22 8.67
CA GLY A 61 9.30 4.98 7.91
C GLY A 61 8.16 4.03 8.30
N GLY A 62 8.30 2.76 7.89
CA GLY A 62 7.30 1.71 8.09
C GLY A 62 7.18 0.79 6.88
N GLY A 63 6.65 -0.41 7.06
CA GLY A 63 6.23 -1.31 5.98
C GLY A 63 4.74 -1.14 5.66
N SER A 64 4.03 -2.23 5.39
CA SER A 64 2.58 -2.27 5.11
C SER A 64 1.71 -1.44 6.05
N LYS A 65 2.04 -1.41 7.35
CA LYS A 65 1.30 -0.63 8.37
C LYS A 65 1.71 0.84 8.50
N SER A 66 2.29 1.42 7.44
CA SER A 66 2.66 2.84 7.46
C SER A 66 1.41 3.72 7.56
N LYS A 67 1.52 4.89 8.21
CA LYS A 67 0.39 5.84 8.32
C LYS A 67 -0.16 6.30 6.97
N MET A 68 0.67 6.31 5.92
CA MET A 68 0.22 6.69 4.59
C MET A 68 -0.58 5.59 3.90
N ALA A 69 -0.13 4.33 4.00
CA ALA A 69 -0.89 3.20 3.46
C ALA A 69 -2.23 3.08 4.19
N GLY A 70 -2.20 3.14 5.52
CA GLY A 70 -3.41 3.12 6.34
C GLY A 70 -4.35 4.32 6.11
N TRP A 71 -3.84 5.48 5.66
CA TRP A 71 -4.71 6.60 5.30
C TRP A 71 -5.49 6.33 4.02
N ILE A 72 -4.86 5.76 2.98
CA ILE A 72 -5.59 5.41 1.74
C ILE A 72 -6.63 4.33 2.05
N ASP A 73 -6.22 3.31 2.82
CA ASP A 73 -7.08 2.21 3.26
C ASP A 73 -8.33 2.74 4.00
N SER A 74 -8.12 3.45 5.12
CA SER A 74 -9.22 4.03 5.93
C SER A 74 -10.12 5.00 5.15
N GLU A 75 -9.57 5.80 4.23
CA GLU A 75 -10.40 6.69 3.42
C GLU A 75 -11.29 5.93 2.46
N LEU A 76 -10.86 4.78 1.94
CA LEU A 76 -11.69 3.91 1.11
C LEU A 76 -12.70 3.14 1.97
N THR A 77 -12.26 2.57 3.09
CA THR A 77 -13.09 1.69 3.90
C THR A 77 -14.12 2.48 4.73
N ASP A 78 -13.67 3.41 5.56
CA ASP A 78 -14.53 4.15 6.49
C ASP A 78 -15.45 5.15 5.76
N ASN A 79 -15.00 5.75 4.65
CA ASN A 79 -15.72 6.86 4.00
C ASN A 79 -16.30 6.56 2.62
N LYS A 80 -15.87 5.49 1.95
CA LYS A 80 -16.36 5.14 0.59
C LYS A 80 -17.05 3.78 0.54
N GLY A 81 -17.17 3.07 1.66
CA GLY A 81 -17.84 1.77 1.74
C GLY A 81 -17.13 0.68 0.94
N TRP A 82 -15.79 0.71 0.97
CA TRP A 82 -14.97 -0.43 0.59
C TRP A 82 -14.75 -1.30 1.84
N ASP A 83 -14.46 -2.58 1.67
CA ASP A 83 -14.20 -3.47 2.80
C ASP A 83 -12.95 -4.31 2.57
N GLU A 84 -12.19 -4.59 3.63
CA GLU A 84 -11.21 -5.67 3.60
C GLU A 84 -11.97 -6.98 3.38
N ARG A 85 -11.59 -7.76 2.36
CA ARG A 85 -12.34 -8.95 2.00
C ARG A 85 -11.48 -10.19 1.84
N GLU A 86 -11.83 -11.21 2.61
CA GLU A 86 -11.39 -12.59 2.41
C GLU A 86 -12.40 -13.33 1.54
N PHE A 87 -11.90 -14.13 0.58
CA PHE A 87 -12.74 -14.99 -0.24
C PHE A 87 -12.50 -16.44 0.14
N GLU A 88 -13.51 -17.07 0.71
CA GLU A 88 -13.52 -18.52 0.89
C GLU A 88 -13.72 -19.16 -0.49
N THR A 89 -12.71 -19.90 -0.96
CA THR A 89 -12.78 -20.58 -2.26
C THR A 89 -12.44 -22.05 -2.10
N ALA A 90 -13.08 -22.89 -2.91
CA ALA A 90 -12.83 -24.32 -2.92
C ALA A 90 -12.98 -24.88 -4.34
N ILE A 91 -12.20 -25.92 -4.62
CA ILE A 91 -12.33 -26.72 -5.83
C ILE A 91 -13.08 -27.99 -5.43
N ARG A 92 -14.23 -28.23 -6.05
CA ARG A 92 -15.01 -29.44 -5.84
C ARG A 92 -14.75 -30.43 -6.97
N ILE A 93 -14.29 -31.63 -6.61
CA ILE A 93 -14.12 -32.77 -7.52
C ILE A 93 -15.04 -33.87 -7.01
N ASP A 94 -16.09 -34.15 -7.77
CA ASP A 94 -17.18 -35.05 -7.37
C ASP A 94 -17.82 -34.65 -6.01
N LYS A 95 -17.58 -35.46 -4.98
CA LYS A 95 -18.06 -35.25 -3.60
C LYS A 95 -16.99 -34.71 -2.66
N GLU A 96 -15.74 -34.62 -3.12
CA GLU A 96 -14.64 -34.10 -2.33
C GLU A 96 -14.45 -32.60 -2.60
N GLU A 97 -14.24 -31.86 -1.52
CA GLU A 97 -14.00 -30.44 -1.56
C GLU A 97 -12.60 -30.16 -1.06
N ILE A 98 -11.82 -29.48 -1.91
CA ILE A 98 -10.45 -29.07 -1.61
C ILE A 98 -10.48 -27.56 -1.42
N GLN A 99 -10.24 -27.13 -0.17
CA GLN A 99 -10.09 -25.71 0.17
C GLN A 99 -8.95 -25.10 -0.64
N SER A 100 -9.23 -23.99 -1.30
CA SER A 100 -8.24 -23.18 -2.03
C SER A 100 -8.08 -21.87 -1.29
N PRO A 101 -7.07 -21.75 -0.41
CA PRO A 101 -6.90 -20.54 0.39
C PRO A 101 -6.59 -19.33 -0.51
N THR A 102 -7.17 -18.19 -0.17
CA THR A 102 -6.90 -16.90 -0.81
C THR A 102 -6.19 -15.98 0.18
N HIS A 103 -5.68 -14.85 -0.32
CA HIS A 103 -5.30 -13.75 0.55
C HIS A 103 -6.42 -12.73 0.62
N LYS A 104 -6.52 -12.06 1.77
CA LYS A 104 -7.40 -10.91 1.91
C LYS A 104 -6.97 -9.81 0.93
N VAL A 105 -7.96 -9.19 0.32
CA VAL A 105 -7.80 -7.98 -0.47
C VAL A 105 -7.97 -6.79 0.48
N ASP A 106 -7.00 -5.88 0.52
CA ASP A 106 -7.00 -4.72 1.43
C ASP A 106 -8.30 -3.91 1.30
N CYS A 107 -8.67 -3.55 0.06
CA CYS A 107 -9.86 -2.78 -0.25
C CYS A 107 -10.64 -3.45 -1.39
N PHE A 108 -11.86 -3.90 -1.11
CA PHE A 108 -12.75 -4.48 -2.12
C PHE A 108 -14.08 -3.75 -2.20
N LYS A 109 -14.55 -3.51 -3.43
CA LYS A 109 -15.91 -3.02 -3.70
C LYS A 109 -16.42 -3.58 -5.03
N ASN A 110 -17.65 -4.11 -4.99
CA ASN A 110 -18.31 -4.77 -6.13
C ASN A 110 -17.49 -5.91 -6.75
N ARG A 111 -16.65 -5.62 -7.75
CA ARG A 111 -15.73 -6.58 -8.38
C ARG A 111 -14.34 -5.98 -8.63
N VAL A 112 -14.01 -4.90 -7.92
CA VAL A 112 -12.71 -4.24 -7.96
C VAL A 112 -11.99 -4.54 -6.67
N GLY A 113 -10.82 -5.16 -6.80
CA GLY A 113 -9.89 -5.37 -5.68
C GLY A 113 -8.76 -4.36 -5.76
N LEU A 114 -8.41 -3.73 -4.64
CA LEU A 114 -7.34 -2.75 -4.54
C LEU A 114 -6.38 -3.15 -3.41
N GLU A 115 -5.09 -3.20 -3.73
CA GLU A 115 -4.01 -3.53 -2.79
C GLU A 115 -3.08 -2.32 -2.63
N ILE A 116 -2.68 -2.03 -1.39
CA ILE A 116 -1.81 -0.89 -1.07
C ILE A 116 -0.43 -1.40 -0.68
N GLU A 117 0.46 -1.46 -1.68
CA GLU A 117 1.79 -2.02 -1.52
C GLU A 117 2.84 -0.95 -1.24
N TRP A 118 3.11 -0.74 0.07
CA TRP A 118 4.08 0.24 0.56
C TRP A 118 5.26 -0.38 1.32
N ASN A 119 6.43 -0.41 0.68
CA ASN A 119 7.72 -0.71 1.33
C ASN A 119 7.84 -2.13 1.93
N ASN A 120 7.04 -3.07 1.43
CA ASN A 120 7.14 -4.48 1.77
C ASN A 120 8.31 -5.12 1.00
N LYS A 121 8.96 -6.13 1.57
CA LYS A 121 9.97 -6.96 0.87
C LYS A 121 9.27 -8.12 0.21
N ASP A 122 9.74 -8.58 -0.96
CA ASP A 122 9.23 -9.76 -1.68
C ASP A 122 8.84 -10.93 -0.73
N PRO A 123 7.76 -11.68 -1.02
CA PRO A 123 7.10 -11.86 -2.33
C PRO A 123 5.72 -11.19 -2.50
N PHE A 124 5.50 -9.97 -1.99
CA PHE A 124 4.15 -9.38 -1.90
C PHE A 124 3.47 -9.19 -3.27
N PHE A 125 4.15 -8.63 -4.27
CA PHE A 125 3.52 -8.53 -5.60
C PHE A 125 3.17 -9.88 -6.21
N ASP A 126 3.99 -10.91 -6.02
CA ASP A 126 3.70 -12.24 -6.57
C ASP A 126 2.46 -12.84 -5.88
N ARG A 127 2.33 -12.61 -4.57
CA ARG A 127 1.16 -12.98 -3.78
C ARG A 127 -0.11 -12.27 -4.26
N ASP A 128 -0.06 -10.95 -4.37
CA ASP A 128 -1.22 -10.12 -4.68
C ASP A 128 -1.67 -10.32 -6.13
N LEU A 129 -0.73 -10.39 -7.09
CA LEU A 129 -1.03 -10.67 -8.49
C LEU A 129 -1.59 -12.08 -8.68
N ASN A 130 -1.08 -13.08 -7.96
CA ASN A 130 -1.65 -14.42 -7.99
C ASN A 130 -3.06 -14.46 -7.37
N ASN A 131 -3.30 -13.69 -6.31
CA ASN A 131 -4.62 -13.55 -5.70
C ASN A 131 -5.61 -12.92 -6.68
N PHE A 132 -5.23 -11.82 -7.34
CA PHE A 132 -6.02 -11.19 -8.39
C PHE A 132 -6.31 -12.12 -9.57
N ARG A 133 -5.32 -12.90 -10.01
CA ARG A 133 -5.49 -13.92 -11.05
C ARG A 133 -6.58 -14.92 -10.66
N LEU A 134 -6.44 -15.54 -9.48
CA LEU A 134 -7.38 -16.55 -8.98
C LEU A 134 -8.80 -15.98 -8.86
N LEU A 135 -8.95 -14.83 -8.20
CA LEU A 135 -10.26 -14.21 -7.98
C LEU A 135 -10.90 -13.73 -9.29
N PHE A 136 -10.12 -13.32 -10.28
CA PHE A 136 -10.61 -13.02 -11.62
C PHE A 136 -11.11 -14.27 -12.35
N ASP A 137 -10.34 -15.36 -12.33
CA ASP A 137 -10.72 -16.63 -12.96
C ASP A 137 -12.01 -17.21 -12.34
N LEU A 138 -12.19 -17.02 -11.03
CA LEU A 138 -13.41 -17.37 -10.28
C LEU A 138 -14.56 -16.37 -10.46
N ARG A 139 -14.35 -15.30 -11.25
CA ARG A 139 -15.30 -14.19 -11.50
C ARG A 139 -15.66 -13.35 -10.27
N ALA A 140 -14.94 -13.49 -9.16
CA ALA A 140 -15.09 -12.63 -8.00
C ALA A 140 -14.57 -11.21 -8.29
N LEU A 141 -13.45 -11.10 -9.02
CA LEU A 141 -12.94 -9.83 -9.53
C LEU A 141 -13.21 -9.65 -11.03
N ALA A 142 -13.23 -8.39 -11.44
CA ALA A 142 -13.21 -7.94 -12.83
C ALA A 142 -11.89 -7.22 -13.17
N LEU A 143 -11.29 -6.55 -12.18
CA LEU A 143 -9.94 -6.00 -12.27
C LEU A 143 -9.30 -5.85 -10.88
N GLY A 144 -7.96 -5.77 -10.88
CA GLY A 144 -7.16 -5.38 -9.73
C GLY A 144 -6.61 -3.96 -9.87
N VAL A 145 -6.44 -3.26 -8.75
CA VAL A 145 -5.72 -1.98 -8.65
C VAL A 145 -4.59 -2.16 -7.66
N ILE A 146 -3.39 -1.70 -7.99
CA ILE A 146 -2.25 -1.69 -7.06
C ILE A 146 -1.79 -0.25 -6.90
N VAL A 147 -1.84 0.25 -5.67
CA VAL A 147 -1.20 1.51 -5.31
C VAL A 147 0.16 1.20 -4.71
N THR A 148 1.22 1.73 -5.31
CA THR A 148 2.59 1.54 -4.83
C THR A 148 3.40 2.82 -5.02
N ARG A 149 4.71 2.79 -4.77
CA ARG A 149 5.62 3.92 -5.02
C ARG A 149 6.21 3.87 -6.42
N SER A 150 6.37 5.05 -7.01
CA SER A 150 7.19 5.25 -8.21
C SER A 150 8.67 5.18 -7.87
N ASP A 151 9.47 4.84 -8.88
CA ASP A 151 10.93 4.83 -8.81
C ASP A 151 11.49 6.26 -8.69
N ASP A 152 10.69 7.25 -9.09
CA ASP A 152 11.03 8.67 -9.01
C ASP A 152 11.17 9.22 -7.58
N LEU A 153 10.72 8.47 -6.56
CA LEU A 153 10.87 8.82 -5.16
C LEU A 153 12.29 8.55 -4.65
N GLN A 154 13.08 7.76 -5.39
CA GLN A 154 14.38 7.30 -4.93
C GLN A 154 15.40 8.43 -4.67
N PRO A 155 15.50 9.48 -5.51
CA PRO A 155 16.33 10.65 -5.20
C PRO A 155 15.92 11.36 -3.90
N LEU A 156 14.62 11.58 -3.68
CA LEU A 156 14.09 12.20 -2.46
C LEU A 156 14.45 11.35 -1.23
N PHE A 157 14.26 10.04 -1.29
CA PHE A 157 14.60 9.13 -0.20
C PHE A 157 16.11 9.12 0.11
N LYS A 158 16.97 9.19 -0.92
CA LYS A 158 18.42 9.32 -0.74
C LYS A 158 18.78 10.66 -0.07
N GLU A 159 18.12 11.75 -0.44
CA GLU A 159 18.34 13.06 0.18
C GLU A 159 17.96 13.06 1.68
N LEU A 160 16.75 12.59 2.01
CA LEU A 160 16.29 12.49 3.40
C LEU A 160 17.21 11.58 4.24
N ALA A 161 17.71 10.49 3.68
CA ALA A 161 18.68 9.63 4.35
C ALA A 161 20.04 10.33 4.58
N ARG A 162 20.54 11.12 3.61
CA ARG A 162 21.76 11.93 3.78
C ARG A 162 21.61 12.97 4.90
N LYS A 163 20.43 13.60 4.99
CA LYS A 163 20.07 14.54 6.06
C LYS A 163 19.83 13.88 7.43
N LYS A 164 19.96 12.54 7.52
CA LYS A 164 19.64 11.73 8.70
C LYS A 164 18.18 11.86 9.17
N LEU A 165 17.27 12.15 8.23
CA LEU A 165 15.84 12.31 8.49
C LEU A 165 15.04 11.04 8.22
N LYS A 166 15.66 9.97 7.72
CA LYS A 166 15.03 8.64 7.60
C LYS A 166 16.10 7.55 7.66
N SER A 167 15.68 6.31 7.91
CA SER A 167 16.57 5.14 7.82
C SER A 167 17.18 4.96 6.42
N LYS A 168 18.49 4.67 6.39
CA LYS A 168 19.24 4.33 5.17
C LYS A 168 18.77 3.03 4.50
N THR A 169 18.13 2.14 5.24
CA THR A 169 17.70 0.81 4.74
C THR A 169 16.22 0.75 4.35
N ALA A 170 15.42 1.75 4.69
CA ALA A 170 14.02 1.84 4.29
C ALA A 170 13.90 2.28 2.82
N PHE A 171 12.82 1.91 2.14
CA PHE A 171 12.52 2.31 0.75
C PHE A 171 13.64 1.94 -0.22
N GLY A 172 14.25 0.77 -0.04
CA GLY A 172 15.33 0.27 -0.90
C GLY A 172 14.81 -0.45 -2.15
N GLU A 173 15.74 -0.79 -3.06
CA GLU A 173 15.46 -1.54 -4.29
C GLU A 173 14.86 -2.94 -4.06
N SER A 174 15.02 -3.51 -2.86
CA SER A 174 14.51 -4.84 -2.50
C SER A 174 13.06 -4.83 -2.00
N THR A 175 12.38 -3.69 -2.07
CA THR A 175 11.02 -3.52 -1.55
C THR A 175 10.06 -3.08 -2.66
N THR A 176 8.75 -3.27 -2.51
CA THR A 176 7.69 -3.02 -3.52
C THR A 176 7.67 -1.61 -4.14
N HIS A 177 7.93 -1.49 -5.44
CA HIS A 177 7.85 -0.26 -6.23
C HIS A 177 7.51 -0.56 -7.70
N MET A 178 7.19 0.47 -8.48
CA MET A 178 6.73 0.34 -9.87
C MET A 178 7.70 -0.46 -10.75
N GLY A 179 9.02 -0.20 -10.67
CA GLY A 179 10.05 -0.96 -11.38
C GLY A 179 10.13 -2.46 -11.03
N LYS A 180 9.60 -2.88 -9.86
CA LYS A 180 9.46 -4.30 -9.47
C LYS A 180 8.13 -4.92 -9.89
N LEU A 181 7.08 -4.11 -9.99
CA LEU A 181 5.74 -4.54 -10.36
C LEU A 181 5.63 -4.80 -11.87
N ARG A 182 6.13 -3.90 -12.70
CA ARG A 182 5.99 -3.98 -14.17
C ARG A 182 6.55 -5.28 -14.76
N PRO A 183 7.79 -5.71 -14.41
CA PRO A 183 8.33 -6.96 -14.97
C PRO A 183 7.51 -8.20 -14.58
N ARG A 184 6.82 -8.17 -13.43
CA ARG A 184 5.93 -9.27 -13.01
C ARG A 184 4.63 -9.30 -13.78
N LEU A 185 4.03 -8.13 -14.02
CA LEU A 185 2.85 -8.01 -14.88
C LEU A 185 3.17 -8.48 -16.31
N GLU A 186 4.29 -7.99 -16.86
CA GLU A 186 4.77 -8.37 -18.21
C GLU A 186 5.16 -9.84 -18.29
N GLY A 187 5.74 -10.39 -17.21
CA GLY A 187 6.04 -11.81 -17.05
C GLY A 187 4.80 -12.69 -16.80
N GLY A 188 3.61 -12.12 -16.71
CA GLY A 188 2.34 -12.87 -16.64
C GLY A 188 1.88 -13.25 -15.23
N ALA A 189 2.46 -12.69 -14.16
CA ALA A 189 2.08 -13.03 -12.77
C ALA A 189 0.59 -12.78 -12.46
N GLY A 190 -0.02 -11.76 -13.08
CA GLY A 190 -1.46 -11.48 -12.96
C GLY A 190 -2.36 -12.33 -13.85
N GLY A 191 -1.80 -13.25 -14.66
CA GLY A 191 -2.54 -14.08 -15.60
C GLY A 191 -3.43 -13.28 -16.56
N GLY A 192 -4.73 -13.60 -16.59
CA GLY A 192 -5.74 -12.92 -17.39
C GLY A 192 -6.33 -11.65 -16.77
N CYS A 193 -6.10 -11.40 -15.47
CA CYS A 193 -6.73 -10.31 -14.74
C CYS A 193 -6.22 -8.93 -15.24
N PRO A 194 -7.13 -8.00 -15.62
CA PRO A 194 -6.77 -6.61 -15.84
C PRO A 194 -6.23 -5.97 -14.55
N VAL A 195 -5.09 -5.28 -14.64
CA VAL A 195 -4.50 -4.59 -13.48
C VAL A 195 -4.17 -3.14 -13.82
N LEU A 196 -4.61 -2.21 -12.97
CA LEU A 196 -4.20 -0.81 -12.99
C LEU A 196 -3.18 -0.56 -11.88
N ALA A 197 -1.95 -0.21 -12.24
CA ALA A 197 -0.91 0.14 -11.29
C ALA A 197 -0.77 1.66 -11.18
N ILE A 198 -0.81 2.17 -9.96
CA ILE A 198 -0.77 3.59 -9.61
C ILE A 198 0.45 3.83 -8.72
N GLY A 199 1.45 4.54 -9.24
CA GLY A 199 2.68 4.91 -8.55
C GLY A 199 2.57 6.29 -7.89
N ILE A 200 2.75 6.35 -6.59
CA ILE A 200 2.92 7.58 -5.81
C ILE A 200 4.27 8.19 -6.22
N THR A 201 4.25 9.44 -6.70
CA THR A 201 5.45 10.14 -7.17
C THR A 201 5.99 11.14 -6.13
N ALA A 202 7.22 11.61 -6.36
CA ALA A 202 7.79 12.72 -5.60
C ALA A 202 6.97 14.02 -5.66
N SER A 203 6.13 14.23 -6.68
CA SER A 203 5.27 15.43 -6.79
C SER A 203 4.14 15.50 -5.76
N LEU A 204 3.86 14.38 -5.07
CA LEU A 204 2.92 14.31 -3.96
C LEU A 204 3.59 14.61 -2.60
N PHE A 205 4.91 14.74 -2.57
CA PHE A 205 5.65 15.00 -1.34
C PHE A 205 5.32 16.38 -0.77
N THR A 206 5.01 16.41 0.54
CA THR A 206 4.72 17.64 1.27
C THR A 206 5.62 17.75 2.48
N GLU A 207 6.35 18.86 2.58
CA GLU A 207 7.14 19.21 3.75
C GLU A 207 6.25 19.79 4.86
N ASP A 208 5.49 18.91 5.51
CA ASP A 208 4.58 19.27 6.61
C ASP A 208 5.31 19.65 7.91
N ILE A 209 6.60 19.31 8.02
CA ILE A 209 7.47 19.64 9.14
C ILE A 209 8.86 20.08 8.68
N SER A 210 9.51 20.93 9.48
CA SER A 210 10.92 21.33 9.25
C SER A 210 11.89 20.17 9.53
N ASP A 211 13.12 20.28 9.02
CA ASP A 211 14.20 19.30 9.32
C ASP A 211 14.47 19.19 10.83
N ASP A 212 14.43 20.29 11.56
CA ASP A 212 14.62 20.32 13.02
C ASP A 212 13.47 19.61 13.75
N ALA A 213 12.23 19.90 13.37
CA ALA A 213 11.06 19.23 13.91
C ALA A 213 11.09 17.71 13.62
N ALA A 214 11.51 17.30 12.42
CA ALA A 214 11.68 15.90 12.06
C ALA A 214 12.74 15.21 12.93
N ARG A 215 13.89 15.84 13.20
CA ARG A 215 14.92 15.29 14.09
C ARG A 215 14.41 15.10 15.52
N LYS A 216 13.70 16.11 16.06
CA LYS A 216 13.06 16.03 17.39
C LYS A 216 12.05 14.88 17.46
N LEU A 217 11.22 14.73 16.43
CA LEU A 217 10.26 13.63 16.33
C LEU A 217 10.97 12.27 16.34
N LEU A 218 12.01 12.10 15.52
CA LEU A 218 12.77 10.85 15.46
C LEU A 218 13.43 10.50 16.79
N ALA A 219 14.07 11.47 17.46
CA ALA A 219 14.67 11.26 18.78
C ALA A 219 13.64 10.78 19.81
N ARG A 220 12.48 11.45 19.88
CA ARG A 220 11.37 11.06 20.77
C ARG A 220 10.87 9.64 20.49
N LEU A 221 10.78 9.26 19.21
CA LEU A 221 10.35 7.91 18.81
C LEU A 221 11.40 6.84 19.11
N GLU A 222 12.69 7.16 18.98
CA GLU A 222 13.78 6.26 19.37
C GLU A 222 13.77 6.00 20.87
N GLU A 223 13.62 7.04 21.70
CA GLU A 223 13.46 6.89 23.15
C GLU A 223 12.24 6.03 23.51
N ALA A 224 11.09 6.29 22.88
CA ALA A 224 9.88 5.50 23.10
C ALA A 224 10.06 4.02 22.70
N ARG A 225 10.74 3.75 21.58
CA ARG A 225 11.08 2.38 21.14
C ARG A 225 12.02 1.71 22.12
N ALA A 226 13.02 2.41 22.64
CA ALA A 226 13.94 1.90 23.66
C ALA A 226 13.20 1.54 24.95
N LYS A 227 12.33 2.43 25.46
CA LYS A 227 11.48 2.17 26.63
C LYS A 227 10.56 0.96 26.41
N LYS A 228 9.90 0.87 25.24
CA LYS A 228 9.05 -0.28 24.89
C LYS A 228 9.83 -1.59 24.84
N LYS A 229 11.04 -1.57 24.29
CA LYS A 229 11.93 -2.75 24.23
C LYS A 229 12.39 -3.17 25.63
N ALA A 230 12.78 -2.22 26.46
CA ALA A 230 13.16 -2.48 27.86
C ALA A 230 11.99 -3.10 28.63
N ARG A 231 10.78 -2.53 28.54
CA ARG A 231 9.58 -3.10 29.17
C ARG A 231 9.26 -4.51 28.67
N LYS A 232 9.43 -4.78 27.37
CA LYS A 232 9.19 -6.12 26.80
C LYS A 232 10.22 -7.17 27.24
N ALA A 233 11.38 -6.75 27.74
CA ALA A 233 12.43 -7.66 28.22
C ALA A 233 12.21 -8.13 29.67
N LEU A 234 11.33 -7.45 30.41
CA LEU A 234 10.99 -7.81 31.79
C LEU A 234 10.12 -9.08 31.82
N SER A 235 10.35 -9.92 32.83
CA SER A 235 9.46 -11.02 33.19
C SER A 235 8.13 -10.51 33.77
N PRO A 236 7.08 -11.36 33.83
CA PRO A 236 5.82 -10.98 34.47
C PRO A 236 5.99 -10.47 35.91
N GLN A 237 6.86 -11.10 36.71
CA GLN A 237 7.12 -10.69 38.10
C GLN A 237 7.79 -9.31 38.19
N GLU A 238 8.72 -9.02 37.28
CA GLU A 238 9.37 -7.70 37.22
C GLU A 238 8.43 -6.61 36.69
N LEU A 239 7.47 -6.97 35.82
CA LEU A 239 6.41 -6.06 35.39
C LEU A 239 5.46 -5.71 36.53
N ASP A 240 5.06 -6.71 37.34
CA ASP A 240 4.21 -6.48 38.52
C ASP A 240 4.89 -5.56 39.54
N LEU A 241 6.18 -5.78 39.82
CA LEU A 241 6.97 -4.90 40.69
C LEU A 241 7.12 -3.49 40.13
N LEU A 242 7.30 -3.34 38.81
CA LEU A 242 7.40 -2.04 38.16
C LEU A 242 6.07 -1.29 38.17
N GLU A 243 4.93 -2.00 38.08
CA GLU A 243 3.60 -1.40 38.15
C GLU A 243 3.26 -0.96 39.57
N ALA A 244 3.59 -1.77 40.58
CA ALA A 244 3.44 -1.41 42.00
C ALA A 244 4.29 -0.18 42.39
N ALA A 245 5.48 0.00 41.82
CA ALA A 245 6.36 1.13 42.11
C ALA A 245 5.90 2.48 41.52
N LYS A 246 4.87 2.51 40.66
CA LYS A 246 4.37 3.75 40.05
C LYS A 246 3.30 4.45 40.87
N ASP A 247 2.55 3.73 41.69
CA ASP A 247 1.46 4.29 42.49
C ASP A 247 1.96 5.25 43.59
N ASP A 248 3.22 5.15 44.01
CA ASP A 248 3.81 6.04 45.04
C ASP A 248 4.23 7.44 44.51
N SER A 249 4.08 7.72 43.21
CA SER A 249 4.58 8.96 42.58
C SER A 249 3.52 9.95 42.11
N GLU A 250 2.23 9.64 42.31
CA GLU A 250 1.10 10.54 41.98
C GLU A 250 0.41 11.17 43.22
N GLU A 251 0.95 10.98 44.44
CA GLU A 251 0.40 11.54 45.69
C GLU A 251 1.17 12.76 46.29
N GLU A 252 2.09 13.41 45.56
CA GLU A 252 2.70 14.69 45.99
C GLU A 252 2.35 15.89 45.10
#